data_AF-A0A3G9JNU6-F1
#
_entry.id   AF-A0A3G9JNU6-F1
#
_cell.length_a   1.000
_cell.length_b   1.000
_cell.length_c   1.000
_cell.angle_alpha   90.00
_cell.angle_beta   90.00
_cell.angle_gamma   90.00
#
_symmetry.space_group_name_H-M   'P 1'
#
loop_
_entity.id
_entity.type
_entity.pdbx_description
1 polymer ?
#
loop_
_entity_poly.entity_id
_entity_poly.type
_entity_poly.pdbx_seq_one_letter_code
_entity_poly.pdbx_strand_id
1 'polypeptide(L)'
;MCLLLISSLATQLGLAQQNSPLIGTWRHSTSGDPPATQQMSFFPDGTYRGSYAIGSGSNIPSPPALTEWTGNYRLTGANSFVFTPLRGRTMVGGIWYYCPPAPNQMLDACTTVQSLAGTLGQSSSGSFQMKGANQLLTGGEIWYRIR
;
A
#
# COMPACT_ATOMS: atom_id res chain seq x y z
N MET A 1 -10.46 28.23 -27.65
CA MET A 1 -9.88 28.62 -26.35
C MET A 1 -10.10 27.50 -25.31
N CYS A 2 -9.66 26.27 -25.60
CA CYS A 2 -9.90 25.09 -24.75
C CYS A 2 -8.61 24.28 -24.44
N LEU A 3 -7.54 24.45 -25.23
CA LEU A 3 -6.28 23.73 -25.04
C LEU A 3 -5.39 24.26 -23.90
N LEU A 4 -5.55 25.53 -23.49
CA LEU A 4 -4.72 26.14 -22.43
C LEU A 4 -5.11 25.71 -21.00
N LEU A 5 -6.36 25.26 -20.81
CA LEU A 5 -6.83 24.80 -19.50
C LEU A 5 -6.35 23.38 -19.18
N ILE A 6 -6.27 22.50 -20.18
CA ILE A 6 -5.90 21.09 -20.00
C ILE A 6 -4.42 20.94 -19.62
N SER A 7 -3.53 21.74 -20.24
CA SER A 7 -2.11 21.74 -19.93
C SER A 7 -1.81 22.24 -18.52
N SER A 8 -2.55 23.26 -18.04
CA SER A 8 -2.41 23.76 -16.66
C SER A 8 -2.81 22.72 -15.61
N LEU A 9 -3.89 21.96 -15.86
CA LEU A 9 -4.40 20.96 -14.92
C LEU A 9 -3.49 19.74 -14.83
N ALA A 10 -2.97 19.25 -15.97
CA ALA A 10 -2.04 18.12 -16.00
C ALA A 10 -0.71 18.47 -15.31
N THR A 11 -0.22 19.69 -15.48
CA THR A 11 0.98 20.19 -14.82
C THR A 11 0.77 20.33 -13.31
N GLN A 12 -0.39 20.85 -12.88
CA GLN A 12 -0.75 20.97 -11.47
C GLN A 12 -0.92 19.60 -10.78
N LEU A 13 -1.53 18.62 -11.46
CA LEU A 13 -1.67 17.26 -10.95
C LEU A 13 -0.31 16.53 -10.86
N GLY A 14 0.56 16.72 -11.84
CA GLY A 14 1.94 16.19 -11.80
C GLY A 14 2.76 16.78 -10.65
N LEU A 15 2.66 18.09 -10.43
CA LEU A 15 3.31 18.78 -9.30
C LEU A 15 2.72 18.35 -7.94
N ALA A 16 1.41 18.15 -7.87
CA ALA A 16 0.75 17.65 -6.66
C ALA A 16 1.22 16.23 -6.31
N GLN A 17 1.44 15.38 -7.33
CA GLN A 17 1.98 14.04 -7.14
C GLN A 17 3.44 14.08 -6.66
N GLN A 18 4.30 14.91 -7.26
CA GLN A 18 5.70 15.06 -6.88
C GLN A 18 5.90 15.62 -5.46
N ASN A 19 4.96 16.46 -5.01
CA ASN A 19 4.96 17.02 -3.66
C ASN A 19 4.00 16.28 -2.71
N SER A 20 3.65 15.04 -3.03
CA SER A 20 2.70 14.28 -2.23
C SER A 20 3.23 14.06 -0.80
N PRO A 21 2.44 14.41 0.24
CA PRO A 21 2.85 14.19 1.63
C PRO A 21 2.98 12.70 1.99
N LEU A 22 2.44 11.81 1.15
CA LEU A 22 2.57 10.36 1.30
C LEU A 22 3.96 9.86 0.92
N ILE A 23 4.72 10.58 0.09
CA ILE A 23 6.06 10.15 -0.36
C ILE A 23 6.93 9.82 0.86
N GLY A 24 7.59 8.67 0.81
CA GLY A 24 8.37 8.10 1.90
C GLY A 24 7.77 6.80 2.43
N THR A 25 8.37 6.26 3.49
CA THR A 25 7.95 4.99 4.07
C THR A 25 7.21 5.19 5.39
N TRP A 26 6.10 4.49 5.52
CA TRP A 26 5.19 4.52 6.65
C TRP A 26 5.07 3.14 7.25
N ARG A 27 5.01 3.05 8.58
CA ARG A 27 4.87 1.80 9.33
C ARG A 27 3.69 1.88 10.28
N HIS A 28 2.90 0.81 10.30
CA HIS A 28 1.92 0.52 11.34
C HIS A 28 2.25 -0.84 11.95
N SER A 29 2.12 -0.96 13.26
CA SER A 29 2.40 -2.21 13.99
C SER A 29 1.28 -2.48 14.97
N THR A 30 0.80 -3.71 15.00
CA THR A 30 -0.18 -4.19 15.97
C THR A 30 0.51 -4.97 17.08
N SER A 31 0.01 -4.85 18.30
CA SER A 31 0.56 -5.51 19.50
C SER A 31 -0.11 -6.85 19.81
N GLY A 32 -0.72 -7.51 18.82
CA GLY A 32 -1.38 -8.83 19.02
C GLY A 32 -0.38 -9.97 19.24
N ASP A 33 -0.88 -11.18 19.50
CA ASP A 33 -0.14 -12.44 19.33
C ASP A 33 -0.74 -13.21 18.15
N PRO A 34 -0.03 -13.33 17.02
CA PRO A 34 1.29 -12.77 16.75
C PRO A 34 1.26 -11.24 16.57
N PRO A 35 2.37 -10.53 16.85
CA PRO A 35 2.49 -9.13 16.47
C PRO A 35 2.57 -9.04 14.96
N ALA A 36 1.98 -8.01 14.36
CA ALA A 36 2.09 -7.78 12.93
C ALA A 36 2.64 -6.39 12.64
N THR A 37 3.39 -6.27 11.55
CA THR A 37 3.90 -4.99 11.07
C THR A 37 3.57 -4.83 9.60
N GLN A 38 2.89 -3.74 9.28
CA GLN A 38 2.64 -3.30 7.92
C GLN A 38 3.54 -2.11 7.57
N GLN A 39 4.09 -2.10 6.38
CA GLN A 39 4.83 -0.95 5.85
C GLN A 39 4.34 -0.59 4.46
N MET A 40 4.26 0.71 4.20
CA MET A 40 3.85 1.29 2.92
C MET A 40 4.87 2.35 2.50
N SER A 41 5.51 2.17 1.35
CA SER A 41 6.42 3.14 0.74
C SER A 41 5.78 3.74 -0.50
N PHE A 42 5.71 5.06 -0.58
CA PHE A 42 5.20 5.79 -1.73
C PHE A 42 6.33 6.56 -2.40
N PHE A 43 6.35 6.54 -3.73
CA PHE A 43 7.43 7.11 -4.54
C PHE A 43 6.94 8.26 -5.43
N PRO A 44 7.78 9.26 -5.75
CA PRO A 44 7.40 10.41 -6.56
C PRO A 44 6.91 10.07 -7.97
N ASP A 45 7.27 8.89 -8.49
CA ASP A 45 6.87 8.39 -9.81
C ASP A 45 5.42 7.84 -9.83
N GLY A 46 4.70 7.90 -8.71
CA GLY A 46 3.35 7.37 -8.60
C GLY A 46 3.29 5.87 -8.37
N THR A 47 4.41 5.22 -8.03
CA THR A 47 4.42 3.83 -7.59
C THR A 47 4.41 3.73 -6.07
N TYR A 48 3.96 2.58 -5.55
CA TYR A 48 4.07 2.26 -4.14
C TYR A 48 4.45 0.80 -3.93
N ARG A 49 4.97 0.52 -2.74
CA ARG A 49 5.28 -0.82 -2.25
C ARG A 49 4.68 -1.01 -0.87
N GLY A 50 3.98 -2.11 -0.67
CA GLY A 50 3.44 -2.53 0.60
C GLY A 50 4.08 -3.84 1.06
N SER A 51 4.23 -3.99 2.37
CA SER A 51 4.62 -5.24 2.99
C SER A 51 3.85 -5.43 4.29
N TYR A 52 3.61 -6.68 4.64
CA TYR A 52 2.95 -7.10 5.87
C TYR A 52 3.67 -8.33 6.39
N ALA A 53 4.27 -8.19 7.56
CA ALA A 53 4.97 -9.26 8.25
C ALA A 53 4.19 -9.64 9.50
N ILE A 54 3.87 -10.93 9.62
CA ILE A 54 3.36 -11.52 10.85
C ILE A 54 4.57 -12.07 11.59
N GLY A 55 4.82 -11.57 12.80
CA GLY A 55 5.87 -12.07 13.67
C GLY A 55 5.66 -13.52 14.08
N SER A 56 6.68 -14.13 14.66
CA SER A 56 6.55 -15.43 15.31
C SER A 56 5.68 -15.29 16.57
N GLY A 57 4.56 -16.00 16.61
CA GLY A 57 3.74 -16.16 17.81
C GLY A 57 3.80 -17.59 18.34
N SER A 58 3.17 -17.83 19.48
CA SER A 58 3.13 -19.13 20.19
C SER A 58 2.77 -20.33 19.30
N ASN A 59 1.94 -20.09 18.27
CA ASN A 59 1.31 -21.12 17.43
C ASN A 59 1.58 -20.94 15.93
N ILE A 60 2.55 -20.11 15.53
CA ILE A 60 2.83 -19.86 14.11
C ILE A 60 4.07 -20.64 13.67
N PRO A 61 3.97 -21.48 12.63
CA PRO A 61 5.12 -22.15 12.05
C PRO A 61 6.18 -21.12 11.62
N SER A 62 7.42 -21.32 12.04
CA SER A 62 8.56 -20.62 11.43
C SER A 62 8.79 -21.14 10.01
N PRO A 63 9.06 -20.29 9.01
CA PRO A 63 9.33 -18.86 9.10
C PRO A 63 8.07 -17.95 9.14
N PRO A 64 8.20 -16.72 9.67
CA PRO A 64 7.11 -15.73 9.72
C PRO A 64 6.48 -15.49 8.34
N ALA A 65 5.16 -15.35 8.30
CA ALA A 65 4.45 -15.06 7.07
C ALA A 65 4.76 -13.62 6.62
N LEU A 66 5.21 -13.47 5.38
CA LEU A 66 5.51 -12.17 4.77
C LEU A 66 4.71 -12.04 3.48
N THR A 67 3.92 -10.97 3.40
CA THR A 67 3.16 -10.61 2.22
C THR A 67 3.67 -9.29 1.68
N GLU A 68 3.89 -9.20 0.38
CA GLU A 68 4.38 -8.00 -0.30
C GLU A 68 3.53 -7.69 -1.52
N TRP A 69 3.32 -6.41 -1.79
CA TRP A 69 2.60 -5.97 -2.97
C TRP A 69 3.16 -4.66 -3.51
N THR A 70 2.91 -4.42 -4.79
CA THR A 70 3.32 -3.20 -5.47
C THR A 70 2.19 -2.71 -6.35
N GLY A 71 2.09 -1.41 -6.54
CA GLY A 71 1.08 -0.84 -7.42
C GLY A 71 1.36 0.61 -7.76
N ASN A 72 0.35 1.24 -8.35
CA ASN A 72 0.35 2.66 -8.64
C ASN A 72 -0.56 3.40 -7.68
N TYR A 73 -0.24 4.64 -7.38
CA TYR A 73 -1.10 5.56 -6.65
C TYR A 73 -1.08 6.93 -7.30
N ARG A 74 -2.18 7.66 -7.12
CA ARG A 74 -2.27 9.07 -7.48
C ARG A 74 -3.07 9.83 -6.43
N LEU A 75 -2.67 11.05 -6.13
CA LEU A 75 -3.52 11.96 -5.39
C LEU A 75 -4.72 12.37 -6.25
N THR A 76 -5.90 12.39 -5.64
CA THR A 76 -7.14 12.89 -6.25
C THR A 76 -7.65 14.17 -5.58
N GLY A 77 -7.02 14.57 -4.48
CA GLY A 77 -7.30 15.76 -3.69
C GLY A 77 -6.25 15.94 -2.60
N ALA A 78 -6.42 16.96 -1.75
CA ALA A 78 -5.46 17.27 -0.68
C ALA A 78 -5.29 16.13 0.34
N ASN A 79 -6.35 15.34 0.56
CA ASN A 79 -6.43 14.28 1.57
C ASN A 79 -7.00 12.98 1.00
N SER A 80 -7.00 12.81 -0.31
CA SER A 80 -7.58 11.66 -0.99
C SER A 80 -6.65 11.15 -2.09
N PHE A 81 -6.67 9.84 -2.27
CA PHE A 81 -5.86 9.16 -3.27
C PHE A 81 -6.62 7.99 -3.87
N VAL A 82 -6.17 7.56 -5.04
CA VAL A 82 -6.57 6.29 -5.65
C VAL A 82 -5.32 5.45 -5.74
N PHE A 83 -5.43 4.17 -5.40
CA PHE A 83 -4.37 3.19 -5.55
C PHE A 83 -4.87 1.99 -6.34
N THR A 84 -3.95 1.37 -7.09
CA THR A 84 -4.21 0.20 -7.91
C THR A 84 -3.09 -0.80 -7.63
N PRO A 85 -3.32 -1.83 -6.80
CA PRO A 85 -2.35 -2.91 -6.63
C PRO A 85 -2.18 -3.65 -7.97
N LEU A 86 -0.94 -3.96 -8.36
CA LEU A 86 -0.65 -4.58 -9.65
C LEU A 86 -0.03 -5.96 -9.51
N ARG A 87 0.79 -6.15 -8.49
CA ARG A 87 1.50 -7.39 -8.21
C ARG A 87 1.49 -7.63 -6.73
N GLY A 88 1.40 -8.90 -6.35
CA GLY A 88 1.58 -9.32 -4.98
C GLY A 88 2.22 -10.69 -4.91
N ARG A 89 2.89 -10.94 -3.79
CA ARG A 89 3.45 -12.24 -3.45
C ARG A 89 3.35 -12.46 -1.95
N THR A 90 3.33 -13.72 -1.57
CA THR A 90 3.32 -14.11 -0.16
C THR A 90 4.29 -15.24 0.09
N MET A 91 4.88 -15.28 1.27
CA MET A 91 5.75 -16.35 1.73
C MET A 91 4.96 -17.26 2.67
N VAL A 92 4.87 -18.54 2.32
CA VAL A 92 4.27 -19.59 3.16
C VAL A 92 5.28 -20.72 3.29
N GLY A 93 5.67 -21.07 4.52
CA GLY A 93 6.65 -22.14 4.77
C GLY A 93 8.03 -21.88 4.15
N GLY A 94 8.42 -20.61 3.97
CA GLY A 94 9.69 -20.22 3.35
C GLY A 94 9.67 -20.19 1.82
N ILE A 95 8.54 -20.48 1.19
CA ILE A 95 8.37 -20.50 -0.27
C ILE A 95 7.56 -19.28 -0.70
N TRP A 96 8.05 -18.57 -1.73
CA TRP A 96 7.35 -17.44 -2.32
C TRP A 96 6.32 -17.89 -3.36
N TYR A 97 5.10 -17.42 -3.21
CA TYR A 97 4.01 -17.60 -4.15
C TYR A 97 3.66 -16.25 -4.78
N TYR A 98 3.69 -16.17 -6.10
CA TYR A 98 3.26 -14.99 -6.85
C TYR A 98 1.77 -15.07 -7.13
N CYS A 99 1.06 -13.98 -6.83
CA CYS A 99 -0.38 -13.98 -6.88
C CYS A 99 -0.90 -13.51 -8.25
N PRO A 100 -1.71 -14.33 -8.93
CA PRO A 100 -2.30 -13.94 -10.19
C PRO A 100 -3.33 -12.82 -9.98
N PRO A 101 -3.55 -11.97 -11.00
CA PRO A 101 -4.55 -10.91 -10.93
C PRO A 101 -6.00 -11.43 -10.94
N ALA A 102 -6.23 -12.68 -11.33
CA ALA A 102 -7.55 -13.26 -11.50
C ALA A 102 -7.96 -14.19 -10.31
N PRO A 103 -9.17 -14.03 -9.73
CA PRO A 103 -9.64 -14.83 -8.59
C PRO A 103 -9.71 -16.34 -8.86
N ASN A 104 -9.93 -16.74 -10.11
CA ASN A 104 -10.14 -18.13 -10.51
C ASN A 104 -8.86 -19.00 -10.50
N GLN A 105 -7.70 -18.40 -10.25
CA GLN A 105 -6.42 -19.10 -10.11
C GLN A 105 -5.77 -18.87 -8.74
N MET A 106 -6.54 -18.36 -7.76
CA MET A 106 -5.99 -18.03 -6.45
C MET A 106 -5.65 -19.29 -5.66
N LEU A 107 -4.36 -19.46 -5.38
CA LEU A 107 -3.92 -20.21 -4.21
C LEU A 107 -4.48 -19.54 -2.95
N ASP A 108 -4.89 -20.31 -1.94
CA ASP A 108 -5.39 -19.77 -0.66
C ASP A 108 -4.44 -18.72 -0.06
N ALA A 109 -3.13 -18.93 -0.23
CA ALA A 109 -2.07 -18.00 0.18
C ALA A 109 -2.25 -16.58 -0.41
N CYS A 110 -2.82 -16.45 -1.60
CA CYS A 110 -3.01 -15.16 -2.28
C CYS A 110 -4.24 -14.38 -1.80
N THR A 111 -5.13 -14.99 -1.02
CA THR A 111 -6.23 -14.27 -0.38
C THR A 111 -5.72 -13.19 0.57
N THR A 112 -4.60 -13.45 1.26
CA THR A 112 -3.95 -12.49 2.15
C THR A 112 -3.41 -11.26 1.41
N VAL A 113 -2.87 -11.43 0.20
CA VAL A 113 -2.47 -10.29 -0.64
C VAL A 113 -3.68 -9.42 -0.94
N GLN A 114 -4.79 -10.02 -1.37
CA GLN A 114 -5.96 -9.24 -1.77
C GLN A 114 -6.70 -8.62 -0.58
N SER A 115 -6.69 -9.23 0.60
CA SER A 115 -7.27 -8.63 1.80
C SER A 115 -6.49 -7.42 2.29
N LEU A 116 -5.16 -7.41 2.13
CA LEU A 116 -4.29 -6.31 2.54
C LEU A 116 -4.16 -5.21 1.48
N ALA A 117 -3.98 -5.59 0.23
CA ALA A 117 -3.69 -4.69 -0.88
C ALA A 117 -4.94 -4.26 -1.65
N GLY A 118 -6.05 -4.96 -1.50
CA GLY A 118 -7.21 -4.91 -2.41
C GLY A 118 -7.05 -5.84 -3.61
N THR A 119 -8.11 -5.93 -4.43
CA THR A 119 -8.12 -6.76 -5.63
C THR A 119 -7.09 -6.29 -6.64
N LEU A 120 -6.16 -7.18 -7.03
CA LEU A 120 -5.12 -6.88 -8.01
C LEU A 120 -5.74 -6.40 -9.33
N GLY A 121 -5.21 -5.31 -9.88
CA GLY A 121 -5.68 -4.67 -11.10
C GLY A 121 -6.91 -3.76 -10.91
N GLN A 122 -7.56 -3.77 -9.74
CA GLN A 122 -8.71 -2.91 -9.46
C GLN A 122 -8.28 -1.67 -8.68
N SER A 123 -8.82 -0.52 -9.07
CA SER A 123 -8.54 0.73 -8.36
C SER A 123 -9.43 0.88 -7.15
N SER A 124 -8.86 1.34 -6.05
CA SER A 124 -9.57 1.65 -4.80
C SER A 124 -9.24 3.07 -4.36
N SER A 125 -10.22 3.74 -3.77
CA SER A 125 -10.06 5.10 -3.24
C SER A 125 -9.75 5.04 -1.75
N GLY A 126 -8.87 5.91 -1.30
CA GLY A 126 -8.52 6.09 0.11
C GLY A 126 -8.50 7.55 0.50
N SER A 127 -8.58 7.80 1.80
CA SER A 127 -8.40 9.12 2.40
C SER A 127 -7.37 9.06 3.51
N PHE A 128 -6.70 10.18 3.75
CA PHE A 128 -5.69 10.27 4.80
C PHE A 128 -5.66 11.64 5.45
N GLN A 129 -5.17 11.68 6.69
CA GLN A 129 -4.89 12.91 7.41
C GLN A 129 -3.46 12.88 7.94
N MET A 130 -2.69 13.92 7.65
CA MET A 130 -1.39 14.12 8.28
C MET A 130 -1.59 14.64 9.70
N LYS A 131 -1.02 13.96 10.70
CA LYS A 131 -0.98 14.39 12.11
C LYS A 131 0.45 14.88 12.41
N GLY A 132 0.76 16.07 11.90
CA GLY A 132 2.14 16.59 11.90
C GLY A 132 3.01 15.95 10.81
N ALA A 133 4.34 16.06 10.94
CA ALA A 133 5.27 15.67 9.88
C ALA A 133 5.50 14.15 9.73
N ASN A 134 5.30 13.39 10.81
CA ASN A 134 5.72 11.98 10.90
C ASN A 134 4.57 11.02 11.23
N GLN A 135 3.32 11.47 11.23
CA GLN A 135 2.17 10.62 11.48
C GLN A 135 1.11 10.79 10.40
N LEU A 136 0.55 9.67 9.96
CA LEU A 136 -0.46 9.56 8.92
C LEU A 136 -1.62 8.74 9.48
N LEU A 137 -2.82 9.30 9.51
CA LEU A 137 -4.05 8.59 9.86
C LEU A 137 -4.75 8.16 8.57
N THR A 138 -4.92 6.86 8.37
CA THR A 138 -5.62 6.28 7.21
C THR A 138 -6.25 4.94 7.60
N GLY A 139 -7.45 4.63 7.09
CA GLY A 139 -8.15 3.37 7.42
C GLY A 139 -8.49 3.19 8.91
N GLY A 140 -8.50 4.28 9.69
CA GLY A 140 -8.67 4.24 11.16
C GLY A 140 -7.39 3.96 11.95
N GLU A 141 -6.24 3.78 11.28
CA GLU A 141 -4.97 3.42 11.90
C GLU A 141 -3.97 4.58 11.81
N ILE A 142 -3.10 4.70 12.83
CA ILE A 142 -2.00 5.67 12.83
C ILE A 142 -0.73 5.00 12.32
N TRP A 143 -0.17 5.59 11.29
CA TRP A 143 1.06 5.18 10.64
C TRP A 143 2.16 6.18 10.95
N TYR A 144 3.36 5.66 11.22
CA TYR A 144 4.53 6.45 11.56
C TYR A 144 5.52 6.44 10.41
N ARG A 145 6.01 7.63 10.04
CA ARG A 145 7.07 7.77 9.04
C ARG A 145 8.35 7.16 9.57
N ILE A 146 8.95 6.26 8.80
CA ILE A 146 10.27 5.69 9.07
C ILE A 146 11.29 6.28 8.08
N ARG A 147 12.49 6.58 8.57
CA ARG A 147 13.60 7.15 7.78
C ARG A 147 14.40 6.05 7.11
#